data_AF-A0A833E740-F1
#
_entry.id   AF-A0A833E740-F1
#
_cell.length_a   1.000
_cell.length_b   1.000
_cell.length_c   1.000
_cell.angle_alpha   90.00
_cell.angle_beta   90.00
_cell.angle_gamma   90.00
#
_symmetry.space_group_name_H-M   'P 1'
#
loop_
_entity.id
_entity.type
_entity.pdbx_description
1 polymer ?
#
loop_
_entity_poly.entity_id
_entity_poly.type
_entity_poly.pdbx_seq_one_letter_code
_entity_poly.pdbx_strand_id
1 'polypeptide(L)'
;MEITYEKGNLIDLIEKLDNDLNNIHDISRLGRIPEPRPGMRYREILLGMFRESGFISATVFIDFKNGIRRVYTFMGKVIPRGDINNLFEMPIYTEGYYIDKKGDEIINMVIYNPYTFKNSYELFKMISEFGERYRLTDYEVYVDRMIEYMKIEDLLSGDVGG
;
A
#
# COMPACT_ATOMS: atom_id res chain seq x y z
N MET A 1 -12.86 -8.81 -16.82
CA MET A 1 -12.36 -7.53 -16.32
C MET A 1 -13.46 -6.48 -16.35
N GLU A 2 -13.93 -6.06 -15.19
CA GLU A 2 -14.84 -4.91 -15.02
C GLU A 2 -14.04 -3.65 -14.64
N ILE A 3 -14.39 -2.49 -15.21
CA ILE A 3 -13.77 -1.20 -14.84
C ILE A 3 -14.85 -0.32 -14.22
N THR A 4 -14.60 0.14 -13.00
CA THR A 4 -15.50 1.01 -12.24
C THR A 4 -14.81 2.34 -11.97
N TYR A 5 -15.52 3.43 -12.19
CA TYR A 5 -15.08 4.77 -11.82
C TYR A 5 -15.78 5.19 -10.54
N GLU A 6 -15.01 5.33 -9.47
CA GLU A 6 -15.51 5.74 -8.17
C GLU A 6 -15.65 7.25 -8.07
N LYS A 7 -16.69 7.69 -7.33
CA LYS A 7 -16.89 9.12 -7.07
C LYS A 7 -15.89 9.65 -6.04
N GLY A 8 -15.42 8.79 -5.14
CA GLY A 8 -14.37 9.10 -4.17
C GLY A 8 -13.03 9.41 -4.84
N ASN A 9 -12.05 9.79 -4.03
CA ASN A 9 -10.73 10.21 -4.45
C ASN A 9 -9.60 9.47 -3.71
N LEU A 10 -8.37 10.00 -3.76
CA LEU A 10 -7.21 9.39 -3.10
C LEU A 10 -7.44 9.11 -1.60
N ILE A 11 -8.14 10.00 -0.89
CA ILE A 11 -8.42 9.85 0.54
C ILE A 11 -9.28 8.60 0.75
N ASP A 12 -10.36 8.45 -0.02
CA ASP A 12 -11.24 7.27 0.03
C ASP A 12 -10.48 5.98 -0.34
N LEU A 13 -9.53 6.03 -1.27
CA LEU A 13 -8.68 4.89 -1.61
C LEU A 13 -7.75 4.48 -0.46
N ILE A 14 -7.16 5.47 0.24
CA ILE A 14 -6.34 5.22 1.44
C ILE A 14 -7.19 4.62 2.55
N GLU A 15 -8.39 5.15 2.78
CA GLU A 15 -9.33 4.60 3.77
C GLU A 15 -9.75 3.17 3.41
N LYS A 16 -9.97 2.88 2.12
CA LYS A 16 -10.27 1.51 1.68
C LYS A 16 -9.10 0.56 1.94
N LEU A 17 -7.87 0.98 1.63
CA LEU A 17 -6.68 0.21 1.96
C LEU A 17 -6.54 0.01 3.48
N ASP A 18 -6.80 1.04 4.29
CA ASP A 18 -6.78 0.97 5.75
C ASP A 18 -7.80 -0.06 6.27
N ASN A 19 -9.02 -0.04 5.74
CA ASN A 19 -10.06 -1.00 6.07
C ASN A 19 -9.69 -2.44 5.68
N ASP A 20 -9.08 -2.64 4.51
CA ASP A 20 -8.60 -3.96 4.11
C ASP A 20 -7.50 -4.46 5.08
N LEU A 21 -6.57 -3.59 5.50
CA LEU A 21 -5.52 -3.95 6.47
C LEU A 21 -6.04 -4.25 7.88
N ASN A 22 -7.19 -3.70 8.27
CA ASN A 22 -7.82 -4.02 9.55
C ASN A 22 -8.41 -5.45 9.59
N ASN A 23 -8.64 -6.09 8.43
CA ASN A 23 -9.15 -7.46 8.33
C ASN A 23 -8.00 -8.47 8.25
N ILE A 24 -7.07 -8.41 9.22
CA ILE A 24 -5.80 -9.13 9.15
C ILE A 24 -5.95 -10.65 8.98
N HIS A 25 -6.99 -11.24 9.58
CA HIS A 25 -7.22 -12.68 9.50
C HIS A 25 -7.48 -13.19 8.09
N ASP A 26 -7.92 -12.32 7.18
CA ASP A 26 -8.15 -12.65 5.78
C ASP A 26 -6.90 -12.41 4.91
N ILE A 27 -5.86 -11.78 5.46
CA ILE A 27 -4.62 -11.46 4.76
C ILE A 27 -3.66 -12.64 4.89
N SER A 28 -3.10 -13.05 3.76
CA SER A 28 -2.07 -14.09 3.67
C SER A 28 -0.67 -13.52 3.46
N ARG A 29 -0.54 -12.40 2.72
CA ARG A 29 0.73 -11.70 2.46
C ARG A 29 0.48 -10.22 2.18
N LEU A 30 1.47 -9.41 2.53
CA LEU A 30 1.57 -8.02 2.14
C LEU A 30 2.86 -7.80 1.32
N GLY A 31 2.82 -6.80 0.45
CA GLY A 31 3.99 -6.36 -0.31
C GLY A 31 3.84 -4.89 -0.70
N ARG A 32 4.95 -4.26 -1.10
CA ARG A 32 4.94 -2.87 -1.56
C ARG A 32 6.08 -2.56 -2.52
N ILE A 33 5.83 -1.60 -3.39
CA ILE A 33 6.82 -1.01 -4.31
C ILE A 33 6.77 0.51 -4.18
N PRO A 34 7.91 1.20 -3.99
CA PRO A 34 9.27 0.64 -3.89
C PRO A 34 9.50 -0.19 -2.61
N GLU A 35 10.28 -1.25 -2.73
CA GLU A 35 10.58 -2.09 -1.56
C GLU A 35 11.64 -1.42 -0.68
N PRO A 36 11.45 -1.34 0.65
CA PRO A 36 12.44 -0.70 1.50
C PRO A 36 13.71 -1.51 1.67
N ARG A 37 14.85 -0.83 1.59
CA ARG A 37 16.14 -1.41 1.97
C ARG A 37 16.15 -1.74 3.45
N PRO A 38 16.92 -2.77 3.89
CA PRO A 38 17.11 -3.06 5.31
C PRO A 38 17.49 -1.81 6.10
N GLY A 39 16.77 -1.53 7.18
CA GLY A 39 17.00 -0.36 8.04
C GLY A 39 16.37 0.96 7.58
N MET A 40 15.74 1.01 6.40
CA MET A 40 15.00 2.19 5.93
C MET A 40 13.51 2.05 6.15
N ARG A 41 12.85 3.14 6.57
CA ARG A 41 11.38 3.19 6.61
C ARG A 41 10.84 3.48 5.22
N TYR A 42 9.72 2.86 4.87
CA TYR A 42 9.08 3.07 3.57
C TYR A 42 8.78 4.55 3.27
N ARG A 43 8.32 5.29 4.28
CA ARG A 43 8.11 6.74 4.21
C ARG A 43 9.38 7.50 3.79
N GLU A 44 10.56 7.10 4.24
CA GLU A 44 11.82 7.80 3.93
C GLU A 44 12.17 7.68 2.44
N ILE A 45 11.85 6.53 1.84
CA ILE A 45 12.06 6.27 0.42
C ILE A 45 11.10 7.13 -0.41
N LEU A 46 9.81 7.13 -0.03
CA LEU A 46 8.81 7.96 -0.68
C LEU A 46 9.14 9.45 -0.58
N LEU A 47 9.60 9.91 0.59
CA LEU A 47 10.08 11.28 0.80
C LEU A 47 11.31 11.59 -0.04
N GLY A 48 12.26 10.66 -0.15
CA GLY A 48 13.45 10.80 -1.00
C GLY A 48 13.09 10.96 -2.46
N MET A 49 12.28 10.05 -3.01
CA MET A 49 11.80 10.11 -4.39
C MET A 49 11.12 11.46 -4.69
N PHE A 50 10.27 11.91 -3.78
CA PHE A 50 9.56 13.17 -3.93
C PHE A 50 10.48 14.39 -3.87
N ARG A 51 11.46 14.41 -2.96
CA ARG A 51 12.45 15.50 -2.86
C ARG A 51 13.28 15.67 -4.13
N GLU A 52 13.63 14.57 -4.77
CA GLU A 52 14.47 14.59 -5.97
C GLU A 52 13.69 14.97 -7.23
N SER A 53 12.40 14.65 -7.31
CA SER A 53 11.64 14.71 -8.58
C SER A 53 10.34 15.49 -8.54
N GLY A 54 9.83 15.84 -7.36
CA GLY A 54 8.47 16.34 -7.18
C GLY A 54 7.40 15.30 -7.54
N PHE A 55 7.78 14.03 -7.67
CA PHE A 55 6.90 12.93 -8.04
C PHE A 55 6.99 11.81 -7.02
N ILE A 56 5.86 11.15 -6.79
CA ILE A 56 5.75 9.98 -5.92
C ILE A 56 4.88 8.93 -6.59
N SER A 57 5.31 7.68 -6.50
CA SER A 57 4.51 6.52 -6.91
C SER A 57 4.69 5.44 -5.86
N ALA A 58 3.57 4.89 -5.39
CA ALA A 58 3.53 3.83 -4.40
C ALA A 58 2.56 2.75 -4.86
N THR A 59 2.93 1.49 -4.68
CA THR A 59 2.06 0.35 -4.92
C THR A 59 2.07 -0.55 -3.69
N VAL A 60 0.90 -1.02 -3.27
CA VAL A 60 0.72 -1.94 -2.16
C VAL A 60 -0.03 -3.17 -2.65
N PHE A 61 0.46 -4.35 -2.31
CA PHE A 61 -0.11 -5.64 -2.64
C PHE A 61 -0.68 -6.27 -1.37
N ILE A 62 -1.90 -6.77 -1.47
CA ILE A 62 -2.52 -7.59 -0.43
C ILE A 62 -2.97 -8.90 -1.07
N ASP A 63 -2.38 -10.01 -0.63
CA ASP A 63 -2.83 -11.35 -0.99
C ASP A 63 -3.80 -11.83 0.08
N PHE A 64 -5.06 -12.02 -0.27
CA PHE A 64 -6.08 -12.56 0.63
C PHE A 64 -6.07 -14.11 0.61
N LYS A 65 -6.48 -14.72 1.73
CA LYS A 65 -6.57 -16.18 1.88
C LYS A 65 -7.58 -16.83 0.94
N ASN A 66 -8.54 -16.05 0.41
CA ASN A 66 -9.48 -16.50 -0.63
C ASN A 66 -8.86 -16.58 -2.04
N GLY A 67 -7.56 -16.28 -2.19
CA GLY A 67 -6.82 -16.33 -3.45
C GLY A 67 -6.92 -15.07 -4.31
N ILE A 68 -7.57 -14.01 -3.83
CA ILE A 68 -7.60 -12.71 -4.49
C ILE A 68 -6.35 -11.91 -4.10
N ARG A 69 -5.66 -11.34 -5.09
CA ARG A 69 -4.63 -10.32 -4.90
C ARG A 69 -5.21 -8.96 -5.22
N ARG A 70 -5.29 -8.06 -4.24
CA ARG A 70 -5.62 -6.65 -4.48
C ARG A 70 -4.34 -5.84 -4.58
N VAL A 71 -4.24 -5.02 -5.63
CA VAL A 71 -3.09 -4.14 -5.88
C VAL A 71 -3.57 -2.71 -5.88
N TYR A 72 -3.14 -1.95 -4.89
CA TYR A 72 -3.39 -0.53 -4.75
C TYR A 72 -2.25 0.26 -5.38
N THR A 73 -2.57 1.23 -6.22
CA THR A 73 -1.58 2.12 -6.84
C THR A 73 -1.93 3.57 -6.56
N PHE A 74 -0.94 4.34 -6.13
CA PHE A 74 -1.03 5.75 -5.79
C PHE A 74 0.04 6.51 -6.55
N MET A 75 -0.33 7.63 -7.15
CA MET A 75 0.58 8.52 -7.86
C MET A 75 0.36 9.96 -7.40
N GLY A 76 1.43 10.73 -7.35
CA GLY A 76 1.39 12.14 -7.00
C GLY A 76 2.45 12.92 -7.77
N LYS A 77 2.07 14.08 -8.28
CA LYS A 77 2.95 14.98 -9.02
C LYS A 77 2.72 16.42 -8.56
N VAL A 78 3.79 17.11 -8.16
CA VAL A 78 3.72 18.54 -7.84
C VAL A 78 3.21 19.32 -9.04
N ILE A 79 2.42 20.36 -8.74
CA ILE A 79 2.00 21.38 -9.70
C ILE A 79 2.91 22.59 -9.45
N PRO A 80 3.90 22.86 -10.33
CA PRO A 80 4.81 23.98 -10.14
C PRO A 80 4.04 25.29 -10.05
N ARG A 81 4.38 26.12 -9.05
CA ARG A 81 3.69 27.39 -8.82
C ARG A 81 4.69 28.47 -8.41
N GLY A 82 4.98 29.39 -9.33
CA GLY A 82 5.74 30.62 -9.09
C GLY A 82 7.02 30.43 -8.28
N ASP A 83 7.35 31.42 -7.44
CA ASP A 83 8.59 31.55 -6.67
C ASP A 83 8.77 30.53 -5.51
N ILE A 84 8.00 29.45 -5.49
CA ILE A 84 8.13 28.41 -4.46
C ILE A 84 9.35 27.56 -4.81
N ASN A 85 10.40 27.64 -4.00
CA ASN A 85 11.61 26.82 -4.14
C ASN A 85 11.53 25.49 -3.36
N ASN A 86 10.46 25.27 -2.59
CA ASN A 86 10.27 24.09 -1.76
C ASN A 86 9.13 23.21 -2.32
N LEU A 87 9.47 22.02 -2.82
CA LEU A 87 8.50 21.06 -3.36
C LEU A 87 7.39 20.69 -2.38
N PHE A 88 7.65 20.71 -1.06
CA PHE A 88 6.64 20.36 -0.06
C PHE A 88 5.54 21.41 0.11
N GLU A 89 5.84 22.67 -0.22
CA GLU A 89 4.89 23.78 -0.15
C GLU A 89 4.03 23.89 -1.42
N MET A 90 4.42 23.18 -2.49
CA MET A 90 3.67 23.18 -3.74
C MET A 90 2.42 22.30 -3.65
N PRO A 91 1.33 22.69 -4.34
CA PRO A 91 0.19 21.82 -4.56
C PRO A 91 0.62 20.53 -5.25
N ILE A 92 -0.06 19.42 -4.93
CA ILE A 92 0.21 18.12 -5.53
C ILE A 92 -1.07 17.53 -6.08
N TYR A 93 -1.04 17.22 -7.38
CA TYR A 93 -2.06 16.44 -8.06
C TYR A 93 -1.82 14.96 -7.75
N THR A 94 -2.88 14.24 -7.42
CA THR A 94 -2.81 12.83 -7.07
C THR A 94 -3.88 12.02 -7.78
N GLU A 95 -3.52 10.78 -8.10
CA GLU A 95 -4.40 9.78 -8.71
C GLU A 95 -4.19 8.45 -8.00
N GLY A 96 -5.20 7.59 -8.08
CA GLY A 96 -5.07 6.24 -7.57
C GLY A 96 -6.17 5.32 -8.09
N TYR A 97 -5.86 4.03 -8.02
CA TYR A 97 -6.78 2.97 -8.34
C TYR A 97 -6.39 1.72 -7.55
N TYR A 98 -7.29 0.73 -7.53
CA TYR A 98 -6.90 -0.63 -7.21
C TYR A 98 -7.38 -1.60 -8.27
N ILE A 99 -6.73 -2.76 -8.34
CA ILE A 99 -7.16 -3.90 -9.15
C ILE A 99 -7.27 -5.14 -8.28
N ASP A 100 -8.30 -5.94 -8.52
CA ASP A 100 -8.41 -7.30 -7.97
C ASP A 100 -7.96 -8.31 -9.02
N LYS A 101 -7.09 -9.23 -8.61
CA LYS A 101 -6.59 -10.32 -9.44
C LYS A 101 -6.89 -11.68 -8.81
N LYS A 102 -7.11 -12.69 -9.65
CA LYS A 102 -7.12 -14.10 -9.23
C LYS A 102 -6.21 -14.88 -10.17
N GLY A 103 -5.05 -15.29 -9.65
CA GLY A 103 -3.94 -15.68 -10.50
C GLY A 103 -3.46 -14.49 -11.35
N ASP A 104 -3.29 -14.71 -12.65
CA ASP A 104 -2.86 -13.67 -13.61
C ASP A 104 -4.03 -12.88 -14.21
N GLU A 105 -5.28 -13.27 -13.93
CA GLU A 105 -6.46 -12.59 -14.45
C GLU A 105 -6.84 -11.37 -13.61
N ILE A 106 -7.10 -10.23 -14.27
CA ILE A 106 -7.68 -9.03 -13.65
C ILE A 106 -9.20 -9.19 -13.61
N ILE A 107 -9.75 -9.33 -12.40
CA ILE A 107 -11.18 -9.46 -12.15
C ILE A 107 -11.85 -8.09 -12.30
N ASN A 108 -11.35 -7.09 -11.55
CA ASN A 108 -11.86 -5.73 -11.58
C ASN A 108 -10.74 -4.70 -11.50
N MET A 109 -11.05 -3.48 -11.92
CA MET A 109 -10.24 -2.28 -11.74
C MET A 109 -11.15 -1.15 -11.27
N VAL A 110 -10.81 -0.53 -10.16
CA VAL A 110 -11.56 0.59 -9.59
C VAL A 110 -10.71 1.83 -9.57
N ILE A 111 -11.10 2.82 -10.36
CA ILE A 111 -10.37 4.07 -10.59
C ILE A 111 -11.04 5.17 -9.78
N TYR A 112 -10.27 5.87 -8.95
CA TYR A 112 -10.77 6.96 -8.12
C TYR A 112 -10.57 8.29 -8.83
N ASN A 113 -11.38 9.29 -8.48
CA ASN A 113 -11.21 10.63 -9.01
C ASN A 113 -9.87 11.23 -8.55
N PRO A 114 -9.20 12.00 -9.42
CA PRO A 114 -8.01 12.73 -9.02
C PRO A 114 -8.31 13.74 -7.92
N TYR A 115 -7.32 14.01 -7.08
CA TYR A 115 -7.41 14.99 -6.01
C TYR A 115 -6.17 15.87 -5.97
N THR A 116 -6.35 17.17 -5.74
CA THR A 116 -5.24 18.11 -5.59
C THR A 116 -5.18 18.59 -4.15
N PHE A 117 -4.12 18.22 -3.45
CA PHE A 117 -3.83 18.78 -2.13
C PHE A 117 -3.30 20.21 -2.30
N LYS A 118 -3.59 21.08 -1.33
CA LYS A 118 -3.13 22.47 -1.36
C LYS A 118 -1.61 22.57 -1.28
N ASN A 119 -1.00 21.63 -0.56
CA ASN A 119 0.44 21.47 -0.40
C ASN A 119 0.76 19.97 -0.26
N SER A 120 2.00 19.60 -0.51
CA SER A 120 2.42 18.19 -0.43
C SER A 120 2.61 17.71 1.01
N TYR A 121 2.75 18.61 1.99
CA TYR A 121 2.80 18.23 3.41
C TYR A 121 1.54 17.48 3.86
N GLU A 122 0.35 17.87 3.39
CA GLU A 122 -0.91 17.19 3.69
C GLU A 122 -0.87 15.71 3.27
N LEU A 123 -0.42 15.44 2.04
CA LEU A 123 -0.26 14.07 1.53
C LEU A 123 0.73 13.26 2.39
N PHE A 124 1.90 13.82 2.72
CA PHE A 124 2.91 13.11 3.51
C PHE A 124 2.52 12.92 4.98
N LYS A 125 1.66 13.79 5.54
CA LYS A 125 1.06 13.57 6.84
C LYS A 125 0.18 12.32 6.81
N MET A 126 -0.71 12.21 5.83
CA MET A 126 -1.55 11.02 5.65
C MET A 126 -0.73 9.74 5.44
N ILE A 127 0.29 9.79 4.58
CA ILE A 127 1.20 8.64 4.35
C ILE A 127 1.91 8.22 5.65
N SER A 128 2.26 9.18 6.51
CA SER A 128 2.92 8.89 7.79
C SER A 128 1.99 8.16 8.76
N GLU A 129 0.76 8.62 8.88
CA GLU A 129 -0.27 8.03 9.76
C GLU A 129 -0.61 6.61 9.29
N PHE A 130 -0.79 6.43 7.99
CA PHE A 130 -1.05 5.13 7.38
C PHE A 130 0.15 4.17 7.49
N GLY A 131 1.37 4.67 7.29
CA GLY A 131 2.58 3.85 7.22
C GLY A 131 2.90 3.07 8.49
N GLU A 132 2.53 3.60 9.67
CA GLU A 132 2.66 2.85 10.93
C GLU A 132 1.66 1.69 11.01
N ARG A 133 0.43 1.86 10.51
CA ARG A 133 -0.55 0.77 10.50
C ARG A 133 -0.13 -0.36 9.58
N TYR A 134 0.27 -0.05 8.35
CA TYR A 134 0.82 -1.04 7.42
C TYR A 134 1.93 -1.85 8.08
N ARG A 135 2.86 -1.20 8.80
CA ARG A 135 3.98 -1.86 9.46
C ARG A 135 3.54 -2.83 10.56
N LEU A 136 2.50 -2.48 11.32
CA LEU A 136 1.95 -3.36 12.35
C LEU A 136 1.29 -4.59 11.72
N THR A 137 0.45 -4.40 10.70
CA THR A 137 -0.20 -5.50 9.98
C THR A 137 0.82 -6.42 9.32
N ASP A 138 1.87 -5.86 8.69
CA ASP A 138 2.96 -6.63 8.06
C ASP A 138 3.72 -7.50 9.06
N TYR A 139 3.97 -6.96 10.27
CA TYR A 139 4.57 -7.72 11.35
C TYR A 139 3.68 -8.85 11.87
N GLU A 140 2.39 -8.57 12.09
CA GLU A 140 1.43 -9.57 12.57
C GLU A 140 1.22 -10.70 11.54
N VAL A 141 1.08 -10.37 10.25
CA VAL A 141 1.01 -11.36 9.16
C VAL A 141 2.28 -12.22 9.11
N TYR A 142 3.45 -11.63 9.35
CA TYR A 142 4.71 -12.37 9.41
C TYR A 142 4.74 -13.34 10.59
N VAL A 143 4.32 -12.91 11.79
CA VAL A 143 4.28 -13.76 12.99
C VAL A 143 3.29 -14.92 12.82
N ASP A 144 2.08 -14.66 12.31
CA ASP A 144 1.08 -15.69 12.06
C ASP A 144 1.62 -16.79 11.13
N ARG A 145 2.34 -16.39 10.07
CA ARG A 145 3.01 -17.33 9.17
C ARG A 145 4.08 -18.15 9.87
N MET A 146 4.94 -17.53 10.69
CA MET A 146 5.96 -18.26 11.44
C MET A 146 5.34 -19.29 12.39
N ILE A 147 4.21 -18.96 13.03
CA ILE A 147 3.46 -19.91 13.86
C ILE A 147 2.90 -21.07 13.03
N GLU A 148 2.33 -20.80 11.85
CA GLU A 148 1.87 -21.85 10.93
C GLU A 148 3.02 -22.78 10.52
N TYR A 149 4.20 -22.23 10.17
CA TYR A 149 5.37 -23.03 9.83
C TYR A 149 5.85 -23.92 10.98
N MET A 150 5.95 -23.38 12.21
CA MET A 150 6.37 -24.16 13.39
C MET A 150 5.38 -25.30 13.69
N LYS A 151 4.06 -25.07 13.57
CA LYS A 151 3.06 -26.13 13.74
C LYS A 151 3.18 -27.25 12.70
N ILE A 152 3.55 -26.91 11.46
CA ILE A 152 3.80 -27.91 10.42
C ILE A 152 5.05 -28.74 10.74
N GLU A 153 6.12 -28.11 11.22
CA GLU A 153 7.34 -28.82 11.65
C GLU A 153 7.08 -29.76 12.83
N ASP A 154 6.29 -29.34 13.82
CA ASP A 154 5.89 -30.18 14.95
C ASP A 154 5.05 -31.41 14.50
N LEU A 155 4.15 -31.23 13.53
CA LEU A 155 3.38 -32.33 12.94
C LEU A 155 4.27 -33.31 12.15
N LEU A 156 5.23 -32.80 11.38
CA LEU A 156 6.15 -33.62 10.58
C LEU A 156 7.20 -34.35 11.43
N SER A 157 7.56 -33.79 12.58
CA SER A 157 8.52 -34.38 13.52
C SER A 157 7.87 -35.39 14.49
N GLY A 158 6.56 -35.29 14.72
CA GLY A 158 5.77 -36.22 15.54
C GLY A 158 5.45 -37.58 14.89
N ASP A 159 5.53 -37.69 13.56
CA ASP A 159 5.18 -38.92 12.82
C ASP A 159 6.35 -39.92 12.66
N VAL A 160 7.52 -39.67 13.27
CA VAL A 160 8.71 -40.56 13.17
C VAL A 160 8.80 -41.55 14.36
N GLY A 161 7.72 -41.75 15.12
CA GLY A 161 7.72 -42.51 16.37
C GLY A 161 6.59 -43.51 16.58
N GLY A 162 6.09 -44.16 15.53
CA GLY A 162 5.08 -45.23 15.59
C GLY A 162 5.60 -46.58 15.11
#